data_AF-A0A9P7D4I5-F1
#
_entry.id   AF-A0A9P7D4I5-F1
#
_cell.length_a   1.000
_cell.length_b   1.000
_cell.length_c   1.000
_cell.angle_alpha   90.00
_cell.angle_beta   90.00
_cell.angle_gamma   90.00
#
_symmetry.space_group_name_H-M   'P 1'
#
loop_
_entity.id
_entity.type
_entity.pdbx_description
1 polymer ?
#
loop_
_entity_poly.entity_id
_entity_poly.type
_entity_poly.pdbx_seq_one_letter_code
_entity_poly.pdbx_strand_id
1 'polypeptide(L)'
;MQRTAWSKAAGSVPSDRLRPAQRPQHAPQKQNKGKDKTQESSKSKAIRKLESLAEGVRKSSGREKDPKGGCFCQAREHDLSPYTAICRGCGLILCAINLPYYACPHCSAVLLSDIARSLLSVRFDEEISKQVAKEEEERSRVVQQARDAEGAFPVLPGFATPPVLSSTPSHPTVQTHKILSLNSKTKKYIVSSYTNTPVSSRPASRAESEVEEVHRVAAPPPEINFVKRTPDRNHPWSNMRMELFYVPVK
;
A
#
# COMPACT_ATOMS: atom_id res chain seq x y z
N MET A 1 -70.57 -4.04 -50.49
CA MET A 1 -69.25 -4.62 -50.14
C MET A 1 -68.16 -3.63 -50.51
N GLN A 2 -67.49 -3.01 -49.53
CA GLN A 2 -66.20 -2.35 -49.76
C GLN A 2 -65.30 -2.57 -48.54
N ARG A 3 -64.11 -3.14 -48.79
CA ARG A 3 -63.09 -3.48 -47.79
C ARG A 3 -62.09 -2.34 -47.71
N THR A 4 -61.84 -1.78 -46.53
CA THR A 4 -60.84 -0.73 -46.29
C THR A 4 -59.48 -1.33 -45.94
N ALA A 5 -58.42 -0.56 -46.18
CA ALA A 5 -57.02 -1.00 -46.27
C ALA A 5 -56.37 -1.54 -44.98
N TRP A 6 -57.10 -1.70 -43.87
CA TRP A 6 -56.57 -2.19 -42.59
C TRP A 6 -57.10 -3.55 -42.14
N SER A 7 -57.98 -4.19 -42.92
CA SER A 7 -58.50 -5.53 -42.58
C SER A 7 -57.78 -6.65 -43.34
N LYS A 8 -56.45 -6.78 -43.18
CA LYS A 8 -55.75 -8.06 -43.41
C LYS A 8 -54.59 -8.21 -42.42
N ALA A 9 -54.67 -9.29 -41.66
CA ALA A 9 -53.58 -9.84 -40.86
C ALA A 9 -52.36 -10.19 -41.73
N ALA A 10 -51.21 -10.34 -41.07
CA ALA A 10 -49.85 -10.55 -41.61
C ALA A 10 -49.07 -9.27 -41.94
N GLY A 11 -48.73 -8.51 -40.90
CA GLY A 11 -47.67 -7.50 -40.92
C GLY A 11 -46.91 -7.57 -39.60
N SER A 12 -45.75 -8.23 -39.62
CA SER A 12 -44.79 -8.22 -38.52
C SER A 12 -44.40 -6.76 -38.24
N VAL A 13 -44.91 -6.20 -37.15
CA VAL A 13 -44.42 -4.93 -36.60
C VAL A 13 -43.09 -5.26 -35.94
N PRO A 14 -41.94 -4.68 -36.37
CA PRO A 14 -40.71 -4.79 -35.61
C PRO A 14 -40.90 -3.92 -34.38
N SER A 15 -41.41 -4.52 -33.30
CA SER A 15 -41.26 -3.98 -31.96
C SER A 15 -39.77 -3.82 -31.74
N ASP A 16 -39.33 -2.57 -31.61
CA ASP A 16 -38.01 -2.13 -31.22
C ASP A 16 -37.76 -2.55 -29.75
N ARG A 17 -37.67 -3.87 -29.57
CA ARG A 17 -37.18 -4.49 -28.36
C ARG A 17 -35.68 -4.26 -28.36
N LEU A 18 -35.26 -3.33 -27.51
CA LEU A 18 -33.90 -3.21 -27.02
C LEU A 18 -33.36 -4.61 -26.70
N ARG A 19 -32.56 -5.18 -27.62
CA ARG A 19 -31.71 -6.32 -27.31
C ARG A 19 -30.67 -5.84 -26.31
N PRO A 20 -30.49 -6.49 -25.14
CA PRO A 20 -29.27 -6.29 -24.37
C PRO A 20 -28.09 -6.69 -25.26
N ALA A 21 -27.13 -5.78 -25.39
CA ALA A 21 -25.94 -5.99 -26.19
C ALA A 21 -25.19 -7.23 -25.69
N GLN A 22 -25.22 -8.32 -26.46
CA GLN A 22 -24.26 -9.40 -26.31
C GLN A 22 -22.89 -8.87 -26.74
N ARG A 23 -22.00 -8.69 -25.77
CA ARG A 23 -20.56 -8.50 -26.03
C ARG A 23 -20.04 -9.72 -26.81
N PRO A 24 -19.22 -9.54 -27.86
CA PRO A 24 -18.50 -10.65 -28.47
C PRO A 24 -17.51 -11.22 -27.46
N GLN A 25 -17.77 -12.46 -27.03
CA GLN A 25 -16.78 -13.27 -26.34
C GLN A 25 -15.75 -13.74 -27.36
N HIS A 26 -14.58 -13.13 -27.35
CA HIS A 26 -13.38 -13.84 -27.79
C HIS A 26 -13.10 -14.95 -26.78
N ALA A 27 -13.21 -16.18 -27.25
CA ALA A 27 -12.78 -17.37 -26.53
C ALA A 27 -11.25 -17.37 -26.37
N PRO A 28 -10.73 -17.67 -25.17
CA PRO A 28 -9.51 -18.44 -25.06
C PRO A 28 -9.88 -19.92 -24.87
N GLN A 29 -9.21 -20.75 -25.67
CA GLN A 29 -9.31 -22.19 -25.68
C GLN A 29 -9.18 -22.80 -24.27
N LYS A 30 -10.00 -23.83 -24.06
CA LYS A 30 -9.88 -24.82 -23.00
C LYS A 30 -8.44 -25.33 -22.89
N GLN A 31 -7.86 -25.26 -21.70
CA GLN A 31 -7.07 -26.36 -21.13
C GLN A 31 -7.17 -26.36 -19.60
N ASN A 32 -7.57 -27.53 -19.09
CA ASN A 32 -7.33 -28.06 -17.74
C ASN A 32 -8.18 -27.55 -16.56
N LYS A 33 -9.36 -28.19 -16.47
CA LYS A 33 -9.97 -28.78 -15.27
C LYS A 33 -9.00 -28.91 -14.08
N GLY A 34 -9.20 -28.07 -13.06
CA GLY A 34 -8.45 -28.12 -11.81
C GLY A 34 -9.15 -27.36 -10.69
N LYS A 35 -10.05 -28.06 -9.98
CA LYS A 35 -10.38 -27.94 -8.56
C LYS A 35 -10.84 -26.57 -8.04
N ASP A 36 -12.09 -26.53 -7.56
CA ASP A 36 -12.59 -25.54 -6.61
C ASP A 36 -11.50 -25.18 -5.58
N LYS A 37 -10.94 -23.99 -5.72
CA LYS A 37 -10.36 -23.28 -4.60
C LYS A 37 -11.42 -22.29 -4.18
N THR A 38 -12.11 -22.63 -3.10
CA THR A 38 -12.67 -21.67 -2.15
C THR A 38 -11.73 -20.46 -2.15
N GLN A 39 -12.20 -19.35 -2.72
CA GLN A 39 -11.45 -18.12 -2.81
C GLN A 39 -11.46 -17.50 -1.41
N GLU A 40 -10.75 -18.16 -0.50
CA GLU A 40 -10.24 -17.55 0.72
C GLU A 40 -9.50 -16.31 0.24
N SER A 41 -10.06 -15.13 0.56
CA SER A 41 -9.58 -13.82 0.15
C SER A 41 -8.06 -13.85 0.06
N SER A 42 -7.51 -13.71 -1.14
CA SER A 42 -6.09 -13.97 -1.40
C SER A 42 -5.25 -13.24 -0.37
N LYS A 43 -4.60 -13.99 0.55
CA LYS A 43 -3.76 -13.45 1.63
C LYS A 43 -2.89 -12.31 1.09
N SER A 44 -2.71 -11.25 1.86
CA SER A 44 -1.91 -10.11 1.42
C SER A 44 -0.48 -10.54 1.06
N LYS A 45 0.18 -9.70 0.25
CA LYS A 45 1.59 -9.90 -0.10
C LYS A 45 2.48 -9.94 1.15
N ALA A 46 2.12 -9.22 2.22
CA ALA A 46 2.87 -9.18 3.46
C ALA A 46 2.78 -10.51 4.21
N ILE A 47 1.57 -11.05 4.39
CA ILE A 47 1.36 -12.36 5.02
C ILE A 47 2.09 -13.46 4.24
N ARG A 48 1.97 -13.47 2.92
CA ARG A 48 2.67 -14.46 2.08
C ARG A 48 4.19 -14.41 2.22
N LYS A 49 4.77 -13.21 2.37
CA LYS A 49 6.20 -13.05 2.63
C LYS A 49 6.58 -13.65 3.97
N LEU A 50 5.86 -13.30 5.05
CA LEU A 50 6.12 -13.86 6.39
C LEU A 50 5.95 -15.37 6.43
N GLU A 51 4.90 -15.91 5.80
CA GLU A 51 4.66 -17.36 5.68
C GLU A 51 5.81 -18.05 4.93
N SER A 52 6.28 -17.45 3.82
CA SER A 52 7.42 -18.01 3.09
C SER A 52 8.72 -18.02 3.89
N LEU A 53 8.95 -16.99 4.72
CA LEU A 53 10.11 -16.93 5.62
C LEU A 53 9.99 -17.97 6.74
N ALA A 54 8.81 -18.09 7.35
CA ALA A 54 8.54 -19.08 8.40
C ALA A 54 8.74 -20.51 7.86
N GLU A 55 8.22 -20.81 6.68
CA GLU A 55 8.42 -22.10 6.02
C GLU A 55 9.90 -22.35 5.70
N GLY A 56 10.62 -21.33 5.22
CA GLY A 56 12.06 -21.39 4.99
C GLY A 56 12.86 -21.75 6.26
N VAL A 57 12.55 -21.10 7.39
CA VAL A 57 13.20 -21.40 8.68
C VAL A 57 12.87 -22.80 9.18
N ARG A 58 11.62 -23.25 9.02
CA ARG A 58 11.18 -24.59 9.46
C ARG A 58 11.77 -25.72 8.62
N LYS A 59 11.88 -25.52 7.30
CA LYS A 59 12.32 -26.57 6.36
C LYS A 59 13.84 -26.68 6.25
N SER A 60 14.55 -25.56 6.38
CA SER A 60 15.99 -25.52 6.17
C SER A 60 16.77 -26.01 7.39
N SER A 61 17.95 -26.58 7.11
CA SER A 61 18.95 -26.92 8.13
C SER A 61 19.86 -25.74 8.51
N GLY A 62 19.77 -24.60 7.81
CA GLY A 62 20.70 -23.47 7.95
C GLY A 62 22.09 -23.68 7.35
N ARG A 63 22.37 -24.85 6.78
CA ARG A 63 23.65 -25.20 6.14
C ARG A 63 23.63 -25.03 4.62
N GLU A 64 22.44 -24.88 4.06
CA GLU A 64 22.25 -24.73 2.62
C GLU A 64 22.66 -23.33 2.18
N LYS A 65 23.39 -23.24 1.06
CA LYS A 65 23.68 -21.96 0.41
C LYS A 65 22.40 -21.43 -0.24
N ASP A 66 22.27 -20.11 -0.28
CA ASP A 66 21.17 -19.49 -1.03
C ASP A 66 21.30 -19.87 -2.52
N PRO A 67 20.25 -20.43 -3.16
CA PRO A 67 20.27 -20.74 -4.59
C PRO A 67 20.52 -19.53 -5.48
N LYS A 68 20.27 -18.31 -4.99
CA LYS A 68 20.56 -17.05 -5.68
C LYS A 68 22.00 -16.55 -5.44
N GLY A 69 22.81 -17.31 -4.70
CA GLY A 69 24.19 -16.97 -4.37
C GLY A 69 24.36 -16.03 -3.18
N GLY A 70 23.26 -15.60 -2.54
CA GLY A 70 23.28 -14.59 -1.49
C GLY A 70 23.70 -13.22 -2.00
N CYS A 71 23.71 -12.23 -1.11
CA CYS A 71 24.16 -10.87 -1.41
C CYS A 71 25.53 -10.60 -0.78
N PHE A 72 26.48 -10.21 -1.64
CA PHE A 72 27.69 -9.50 -1.27
C PHE A 72 27.53 -8.06 -1.71
N CYS A 73 27.23 -7.16 -0.77
CA CYS A 73 26.76 -5.82 -1.12
C CYS A 73 27.72 -5.05 -2.04
N GLN A 74 29.03 -5.33 -2.08
CA GLN A 74 30.00 -4.68 -2.99
C GLN A 74 29.82 -3.14 -3.04
N ALA A 75 29.66 -2.51 -1.87
CA ALA A 75 29.36 -1.07 -1.72
C ALA A 75 27.98 -0.59 -2.22
N ARG A 76 27.03 -1.50 -2.49
CA ARG A 76 25.60 -1.18 -2.70
C ARG A 76 24.89 -1.04 -1.37
N GLU A 77 23.94 -0.10 -1.33
CA GLU A 77 23.10 0.15 -0.16
C GLU A 77 21.92 -0.83 -0.15
N HIS A 78 21.80 -1.58 0.95
CA HIS A 78 20.67 -2.48 1.22
C HIS A 78 20.31 -2.36 2.70
N ASP A 79 19.02 -2.49 3.01
CA ASP A 79 18.57 -2.53 4.39
C ASP A 79 19.23 -3.67 5.16
N LEU A 80 19.52 -3.45 6.44
CA LEU A 80 20.04 -4.49 7.32
C LEU A 80 18.99 -5.61 7.48
N SER A 81 19.45 -6.85 7.57
CA SER A 81 18.55 -7.97 7.83
C SER A 81 17.89 -7.79 9.21
N PRO A 82 16.55 -7.77 9.30
CA PRO A 82 15.85 -7.53 10.56
C PRO A 82 15.98 -8.72 11.53
N TYR A 83 16.33 -9.91 11.01
CA TYR A 83 16.37 -11.14 11.80
C TYR A 83 17.80 -11.60 12.13
N THR A 84 18.77 -11.35 11.24
CA THR A 84 20.17 -11.76 11.41
C THR A 84 21.12 -10.71 10.84
N ALA A 85 21.43 -9.66 11.60
CA ALA A 85 22.24 -8.55 11.09
C ALA A 85 23.73 -8.86 10.91
N ILE A 86 24.27 -9.89 11.59
CA ILE A 86 25.71 -10.22 11.55
C ILE A 86 25.96 -11.72 11.59
N CYS A 87 26.90 -12.19 10.77
CA CYS A 87 27.42 -13.55 10.87
C CYS A 87 28.38 -13.68 12.05
N ARG A 88 28.07 -14.56 13.02
CA ARG A 88 28.93 -14.80 14.19
C ARG A 88 30.25 -15.50 13.87
N GLY A 89 30.37 -16.13 12.69
CA GLY A 89 31.57 -16.87 12.28
C GLY A 89 32.64 -15.98 11.63
N CYS A 90 32.25 -15.08 10.73
CA CYS A 90 33.19 -14.22 9.99
C CYS A 90 32.96 -12.71 10.18
N GLY A 91 31.96 -12.31 10.97
CA GLY A 91 31.65 -10.89 11.20
C GLY A 91 30.98 -10.17 10.04
N LEU A 92 30.62 -10.87 8.95
CA LEU A 92 29.94 -10.24 7.81
C LEU A 92 28.58 -9.67 8.23
N ILE A 93 28.37 -8.38 7.95
CA ILE A 93 27.08 -7.70 8.11
C ILE A 93 26.15 -8.15 6.99
N LEU A 94 24.96 -8.64 7.35
CA LEU A 94 24.00 -9.21 6.41
C LEU A 94 22.85 -8.23 6.16
N CYS A 95 22.56 -8.00 4.87
CA CYS A 95 21.41 -7.22 4.43
C CYS A 95 20.13 -8.08 4.33
N ALA A 96 18.99 -7.44 4.14
CA ALA A 96 17.67 -8.07 4.02
C ALA A 96 17.53 -9.08 2.87
N ILE A 97 18.44 -9.03 1.88
CA ILE A 97 18.50 -10.01 0.79
C ILE A 97 19.01 -11.36 1.30
N ASN A 98 19.91 -11.34 2.30
CA ASN A 98 20.44 -12.55 2.92
C ASN A 98 19.40 -13.10 3.91
N LEU A 99 18.73 -14.17 3.51
CA LEU A 99 17.68 -14.78 4.31
C LEU A 99 18.26 -15.54 5.50
N PRO A 100 17.61 -15.48 6.68
CA PRO A 100 18.18 -15.98 7.94
C PRO A 100 18.33 -17.51 7.99
N TYR A 101 17.70 -18.21 7.05
CA TYR A 101 17.63 -19.67 6.98
C TYR A 101 18.65 -20.29 6.00
N TYR A 102 19.43 -19.47 5.30
CA TYR A 102 20.58 -19.92 4.51
C TYR A 102 21.91 -19.74 5.27
N ALA A 103 22.93 -20.44 4.80
CA ALA A 103 24.29 -20.31 5.30
C ALA A 103 24.91 -18.97 4.91
N CYS A 104 25.91 -18.51 5.68
CA CYS A 104 26.64 -17.30 5.38
C CYS A 104 27.24 -17.35 3.96
N PRO A 105 27.07 -16.31 3.12
CA PRO A 105 27.61 -16.32 1.76
C PRO A 105 29.14 -16.32 1.74
N HIS A 106 29.80 -15.76 2.76
CA HIS A 106 31.26 -15.67 2.86
C HIS A 106 31.91 -16.95 3.42
N CYS A 107 31.54 -17.36 4.64
CA CYS A 107 32.21 -18.49 5.32
C CYS A 107 31.38 -19.78 5.35
N SER A 108 30.18 -19.81 4.76
CA SER A 108 29.24 -20.94 4.82
C SER A 108 28.87 -21.41 6.23
N ALA A 109 29.16 -20.61 7.26
CA ALA A 109 28.74 -20.89 8.63
C ALA A 109 27.21 -20.75 8.77
N VAL A 110 26.64 -21.56 9.66
CA VAL A 110 25.23 -21.50 10.03
C VAL A 110 24.97 -20.16 10.74
N LEU A 111 24.00 -19.39 10.25
CA LEU A 111 23.70 -18.06 10.77
C LEU A 111 22.91 -18.09 12.09
N LEU A 112 22.02 -19.07 12.23
CA LEU A 112 21.15 -19.24 13.38
C LEU A 112 21.41 -20.57 14.08
N SER A 113 21.62 -20.53 15.39
CA SER A 113 21.58 -21.75 16.22
C SER A 113 20.18 -22.35 16.25
N ASP A 114 20.06 -23.63 16.57
CA ASP A 114 18.78 -24.35 16.59
C ASP A 114 17.76 -23.67 17.52
N ILE A 115 18.23 -23.20 18.68
CA ILE A 115 17.42 -22.43 19.64
C ILE A 115 17.00 -21.08 19.04
N ALA A 116 17.89 -20.38 18.34
CA ALA A 116 17.54 -19.12 17.70
C ALA A 116 16.53 -19.31 16.55
N ARG A 117 16.62 -20.43 15.82
CA ARG A 117 15.66 -20.80 14.76
C ARG A 117 14.27 -21.10 15.33
N SER A 118 14.17 -21.84 16.43
CA SER A 118 12.88 -22.12 17.06
C SER A 118 12.23 -20.83 17.59
N LEU A 119 13.00 -19.97 18.26
CA LEU A 119 12.53 -18.66 18.71
C LEU A 119 12.09 -17.76 17.55
N LEU A 120 12.85 -17.76 16.45
CA LEU A 120 12.50 -16.98 15.26
C LEU A 120 11.22 -17.50 14.59
N SER A 121 11.01 -18.82 14.60
CA SER A 121 9.78 -19.44 14.08
C SER A 121 8.56 -18.97 14.87
N VAL A 122 8.65 -18.96 16.21
CA VAL A 122 7.57 -18.45 17.08
C VAL A 122 7.32 -16.96 16.82
N ARG A 123 8.38 -16.15 16.67
CA ARG A 123 8.22 -14.73 16.30
C ARG A 123 7.49 -14.54 14.97
N PHE A 124 7.80 -15.35 13.96
CA PHE A 124 7.08 -15.28 12.69
C PHE A 124 5.60 -15.65 12.84
N ASP A 125 5.26 -16.65 13.65
CA ASP A 125 3.86 -17.02 13.92
C ASP A 125 3.11 -15.87 14.64
N GLU A 126 3.76 -15.21 15.58
CA GLU A 126 3.23 -14.00 16.24
C GLU A 126 3.05 -12.83 15.25
N GLU A 127 4.02 -12.58 14.37
CA GLU A 127 3.93 -11.52 13.36
C GLU A 127 2.81 -11.81 12.34
N ILE A 128 2.67 -13.07 11.92
CA ILE A 128 1.59 -13.50 11.01
C ILE A 128 0.23 -13.31 11.68
N SER A 129 0.05 -13.75 12.93
CA SER A 129 -1.23 -13.59 13.64
C SER A 129 -1.60 -12.12 13.85
N LYS A 130 -0.63 -11.27 14.22
CA LYS A 130 -0.82 -9.81 14.32
C LYS A 130 -1.21 -9.19 12.98
N GLN A 131 -0.56 -9.61 11.89
CA GLN A 131 -0.84 -9.09 10.56
C GLN A 131 -2.23 -9.53 10.05
N VAL A 132 -2.64 -10.76 10.32
CA VAL A 132 -3.99 -11.27 10.01
C VAL A 132 -5.04 -10.48 10.77
N ALA A 133 -4.86 -10.27 12.07
CA ALA A 133 -5.79 -9.49 12.88
C ALA A 133 -5.95 -8.05 12.38
N LYS A 134 -4.83 -7.41 12.00
CA LYS A 134 -4.85 -6.05 11.42
C LYS A 134 -5.61 -6.00 10.10
N GLU A 135 -5.42 -7.00 9.23
CA GLU A 135 -6.15 -7.06 7.95
C GLU A 135 -7.64 -7.33 8.14
N GLU A 136 -8.03 -8.13 9.12
CA GLU A 136 -9.43 -8.36 9.46
C GLU A 136 -10.10 -7.10 10.03
N GLU A 137 -9.39 -6.38 10.91
CA GLU A 137 -9.85 -5.10 11.44
C GLU A 137 -10.07 -4.09 10.31
N GLU A 138 -9.09 -3.92 9.41
CA GLU A 138 -9.22 -3.01 8.27
C GLU A 138 -10.39 -3.39 7.35
N ARG A 139 -10.59 -4.67 7.08
CA ARG A 139 -11.75 -5.16 6.30
C ARG A 139 -13.06 -4.83 7.00
N SER A 140 -13.17 -5.06 8.30
CA SER A 140 -14.39 -4.74 9.05
C SER A 140 -14.69 -3.24 9.07
N ARG A 141 -13.65 -2.39 9.19
CA ARG A 141 -13.77 -0.94 9.10
C ARG A 141 -14.28 -0.49 7.73
N VAL A 142 -13.74 -1.03 6.64
CA VAL A 142 -14.20 -0.71 5.28
C VAL A 142 -15.66 -1.15 5.06
N VAL A 143 -16.05 -2.32 5.56
CA VAL A 143 -17.44 -2.81 5.46
C VAL A 143 -18.40 -1.94 6.28
N GLN A 144 -18.01 -1.53 7.49
CA GLN A 144 -18.82 -0.61 8.31
C GLN A 144 -18.97 0.75 7.62
N GLN A 145 -17.88 1.34 7.14
CA GLN A 145 -17.92 2.60 6.40
C GLN A 145 -18.79 2.52 5.13
N ALA A 146 -18.75 1.40 4.40
CA ALA A 146 -19.61 1.19 3.24
C ALA A 146 -21.10 1.12 3.64
N ARG A 147 -21.43 0.42 4.73
CA ARG A 147 -22.80 0.39 5.27
C ARG A 147 -23.28 1.75 5.73
N ASP A 148 -22.42 2.49 6.42
CA ASP A 148 -22.72 3.85 6.89
C ASP A 148 -22.93 4.79 5.70
N ALA A 149 -22.16 4.64 4.61
CA ALA A 149 -22.32 5.42 3.39
C ALA A 149 -23.57 5.04 2.57
N GLU A 150 -23.95 3.77 2.52
CA GLU A 150 -25.20 3.31 1.88
C GLU A 150 -26.45 3.73 2.66
N GLY A 151 -26.37 3.76 4.00
CA GLY A 151 -27.42 4.27 4.88
C GLY A 151 -27.45 5.79 5.00
N ALA A 152 -26.37 6.47 4.62
CA ALA A 152 -26.31 7.92 4.59
C ALA A 152 -27.11 8.46 3.39
N PHE A 153 -28.22 9.14 3.69
CA PHE A 153 -28.95 9.89 2.68
C PHE A 153 -28.00 10.91 2.04
N PRO A 154 -27.93 11.04 0.69
CA PRO A 154 -27.05 11.98 0.04
C PRO A 154 -27.35 13.38 0.60
N VAL A 155 -26.39 13.92 1.36
CA VAL A 155 -26.52 15.26 1.91
C VAL A 155 -26.42 16.19 0.70
N LEU A 156 -27.58 16.64 0.23
CA LEU A 156 -27.64 17.70 -0.77
C LEU A 156 -26.84 18.86 -0.19
N PRO A 157 -25.77 19.33 -0.87
CA PRO A 157 -25.03 20.49 -0.41
C PRO A 157 -25.99 21.68 -0.41
N GLY A 158 -26.48 22.02 0.78
CA GLY A 158 -27.57 22.98 0.97
C GLY A 158 -28.29 22.88 2.32
N PHE A 159 -28.30 21.71 2.99
CA PHE A 159 -28.96 21.55 4.30
C PHE A 159 -28.17 20.64 5.26
N ALA A 160 -27.02 21.11 5.75
CA ALA A 160 -26.47 20.64 7.01
C ALA A 160 -25.56 21.72 7.62
N THR A 161 -26.17 22.66 8.33
CA THR A 161 -25.51 23.44 9.36
C THR A 161 -25.08 22.50 10.50
N PRO A 162 -23.81 22.46 10.94
CA PRO A 162 -23.55 22.40 12.37
C PRO A 162 -24.01 23.75 12.97
N PRO A 163 -24.50 23.81 14.21
CA PRO A 163 -24.95 25.08 14.76
C PRO A 163 -23.75 26.05 14.79
N VAL A 164 -23.71 27.21 14.11
CA VAL A 164 -24.64 27.89 13.20
C VAL A 164 -23.79 28.62 12.15
N LEU A 165 -24.21 28.50 10.89
CA LEU A 165 -23.97 29.36 9.71
C LEU A 165 -22.57 29.99 9.50
N SER A 166 -22.04 29.65 8.31
CA SER A 166 -21.21 30.53 7.46
C SER A 166 -19.72 30.62 7.78
N SER A 167 -18.91 29.90 7.01
CA SER A 167 -18.06 30.51 5.96
C SER A 167 -17.19 29.45 5.28
N THR A 168 -17.43 29.27 3.98
CA THR A 168 -16.54 28.59 3.05
C THR A 168 -15.42 29.54 2.58
N PRO A 169 -14.32 28.97 2.07
CA PRO A 169 -13.91 29.33 0.70
C PRO A 169 -13.83 28.03 -0.12
N SER A 170 -14.85 27.72 -0.92
CA SER A 170 -14.98 28.00 -2.37
C SER A 170 -13.86 27.39 -3.23
N HIS A 171 -14.16 26.25 -3.88
CA HIS A 171 -13.63 25.97 -5.21
C HIS A 171 -14.68 25.20 -6.05
N PRO A 172 -14.81 25.47 -7.37
CA PRO A 172 -16.03 25.20 -8.13
C PRO A 172 -15.92 23.92 -8.99
N THR A 173 -17.01 23.15 -9.08
CA THR A 173 -17.16 22.13 -10.13
C THR A 173 -18.05 22.66 -11.25
N VAL A 174 -17.52 22.56 -12.47
CA VAL A 174 -18.13 23.05 -13.71
C VAL A 174 -19.40 22.26 -14.02
N GLN A 175 -20.57 22.86 -13.80
CA GLN A 175 -21.85 22.26 -14.16
C GLN A 175 -22.12 22.46 -15.66
N THR A 176 -22.38 21.37 -16.38
CA THR A 176 -22.84 21.41 -17.78
C THR A 176 -24.33 21.13 -17.81
N HIS A 177 -25.12 22.09 -18.30
CA HIS A 177 -26.58 21.93 -18.38
C HIS A 177 -26.96 21.27 -19.71
N LYS A 178 -27.65 20.12 -19.64
CA LYS A 178 -28.24 19.46 -20.80
C LYS A 178 -29.73 19.79 -20.83
N ILE A 179 -30.16 20.49 -21.88
CA ILE A 179 -31.56 20.90 -22.07
C ILE A 179 -32.17 19.99 -23.12
N LEU A 180 -33.29 19.35 -22.76
CA LEU A 180 -34.11 18.56 -23.68
C LEU A 180 -35.24 19.46 -24.18
N SER A 181 -35.19 19.82 -25.46
CA SER A 181 -36.23 20.60 -26.13
C SER A 181 -37.06 19.70 -27.03
N LEU A 182 -38.39 19.83 -26.94
CA LEU A 182 -39.33 19.02 -27.71
C LEU A 182 -40.07 19.94 -28.69
N ASN A 183 -39.85 19.72 -30.00
CA ASN A 183 -40.45 20.57 -31.02
C ASN A 183 -41.92 20.18 -31.23
N SER A 184 -42.84 21.08 -30.89
CA SER A 184 -44.29 20.81 -30.94
C SER A 184 -44.85 20.55 -32.34
N LYS A 185 -44.17 21.02 -33.40
CA LYS A 185 -44.61 20.81 -34.79
C LYS A 185 -44.11 19.49 -35.38
N THR A 186 -42.94 19.01 -34.97
CA THR A 186 -42.33 17.79 -35.52
C THR A 186 -42.32 16.62 -34.54
N LYS A 187 -42.72 16.83 -33.28
CA LYS A 187 -42.68 15.86 -32.16
C LYS A 187 -41.31 15.20 -31.94
N LYS A 188 -40.25 15.78 -32.50
CA LYS A 188 -38.87 15.31 -32.34
C LYS A 188 -38.26 16.00 -31.12
N TYR A 189 -37.53 15.23 -30.32
CA TYR A 189 -36.74 15.77 -29.22
C TYR A 189 -35.33 16.14 -29.72
N ILE A 190 -34.81 17.25 -29.25
CA ILE A 190 -33.47 17.76 -29.52
C ILE A 190 -32.78 17.96 -28.18
N VAL A 191 -31.62 17.34 -28.00
CA VAL A 191 -30.79 17.52 -26.81
C VAL A 191 -29.74 18.59 -27.11
N SER A 192 -29.79 19.71 -26.41
CA SER A 192 -28.81 20.78 -26.52
C SER A 192 -27.97 20.81 -25.24
N SER A 193 -26.69 20.47 -25.33
CA SER A 193 -25.74 20.62 -24.21
C SER A 193 -25.04 21.96 -24.30
N TYR A 194 -25.21 22.80 -23.28
CA TYR A 194 -24.47 24.05 -23.16
C TYR A 194 -23.37 23.86 -22.12
N THR A 195 -22.13 23.80 -22.60
CA THR A 195 -20.94 23.84 -21.74
C THR A 195 -20.53 25.30 -21.64
N ASN A 196 -20.78 25.94 -20.50
CA ASN A 196 -20.29 27.28 -20.23
C ASN A 196 -18.80 27.19 -19.83
N THR A 197 -17.92 27.18 -20.83
CA THR A 197 -16.47 27.29 -20.59
C THR A 197 -16.12 28.75 -20.36
N PRO A 198 -15.66 29.19 -19.17
CA PRO A 198 -14.89 30.41 -19.11
C PRO A 198 -13.58 30.18 -19.90
N VAL A 199 -13.31 31.06 -20.86
CA VAL A 199 -12.02 31.13 -21.56
C VAL A 199 -10.96 31.48 -20.52
N SER A 200 -10.26 30.46 -20.00
CA SER A 200 -9.05 30.68 -19.20
C SER A 200 -7.88 30.88 -20.15
N SER A 201 -7.65 32.14 -20.52
CA SER A 201 -6.47 32.58 -21.23
C SER A 201 -5.30 32.75 -20.25
N ARG A 202 -4.45 31.72 -20.13
CA ARG A 202 -2.97 31.76 -20.07
C ARG A 202 -2.39 30.59 -19.25
N PRO A 203 -1.31 29.95 -19.72
CA PRO A 203 -0.52 29.06 -18.87
C PRO A 203 0.41 29.90 -17.99
N ALA A 204 0.16 29.92 -16.69
CA ALA A 204 1.17 30.32 -15.70
C ALA A 204 2.13 29.13 -15.51
N SER A 205 3.08 28.99 -16.43
CA SER A 205 4.33 28.32 -16.10
C SER A 205 5.21 29.37 -15.40
N ARG A 206 5.67 29.04 -14.18
CA ARG A 206 6.64 29.74 -13.32
C ARG A 206 6.05 30.44 -12.08
N ALA A 207 6.66 30.11 -10.93
CA ALA A 207 6.42 30.56 -9.54
C ALA A 207 5.26 29.83 -8.84
N GLU A 208 5.40 29.13 -7.71
CA GLU A 208 6.48 28.95 -6.73
C GLU A 208 6.53 27.45 -6.39
N SER A 209 7.73 26.87 -6.44
CA SER A 209 8.01 25.67 -5.66
C SER A 209 7.82 26.03 -4.19
N GLU A 210 6.87 25.38 -3.50
CA GLU A 210 6.99 25.19 -2.07
C GLU A 210 8.42 24.68 -1.83
N VAL A 211 9.24 25.56 -1.27
CA VAL A 211 10.49 25.16 -0.65
C VAL A 211 10.01 24.35 0.54
N GLU A 212 9.87 23.04 0.34
CA GLU A 212 9.93 22.07 1.42
C GLU A 212 11.19 22.46 2.19
N GLU A 213 11.00 23.10 3.34
CA GLU A 213 12.06 23.51 4.23
C GLU A 213 12.72 22.21 4.67
N VAL A 214 13.71 21.78 3.89
CA VAL A 214 14.65 20.74 4.26
C VAL A 214 15.14 21.19 5.62
N HIS A 215 14.69 20.51 6.67
CA HIS A 215 15.08 20.77 8.04
C HIS A 215 16.58 20.50 8.11
N ARG A 216 17.37 21.53 7.77
CA ARG A 216 18.83 21.45 7.75
C ARG A 216 19.23 21.35 9.21
N VAL A 217 19.66 20.15 9.58
CA VAL A 217 20.33 19.90 10.85
C VAL A 217 21.38 20.99 11.01
N ALA A 218 21.27 21.77 12.09
CA ALA A 218 22.23 22.82 12.39
C ALA A 218 23.65 22.23 12.33
N ALA A 219 24.58 22.97 11.75
CA ALA A 219 25.97 22.55 11.70
C ALA A 219 26.41 22.16 13.13
N PRO A 220 27.05 21.00 13.32
CA PRO A 220 27.51 20.61 14.63
C PRO A 220 28.42 21.72 15.17
N PRO A 221 28.33 22.04 16.47
CA PRO A 221 29.16 23.07 17.07
C PRO A 221 30.64 22.81 16.74
N PRO A 222 31.40 23.85 16.33
CA PRO A 222 32.78 23.69 15.87
C PRO A 222 33.72 23.19 16.96
N GLU A 223 33.29 23.27 18.21
CA GLU A 223 34.06 22.84 19.38
C GLU A 223 33.55 21.51 19.91
N ILE A 224 34.24 20.43 19.53
CA ILE A 224 34.11 19.15 20.20
C ILE A 224 34.66 19.35 21.61
N ASN A 225 33.83 19.17 22.63
CA ASN A 225 34.24 19.21 24.03
C ASN A 225 35.15 18.01 24.35
N PHE A 226 36.44 18.09 24.02
CA PHE A 226 37.42 17.09 24.41
C PHE A 226 38.07 17.48 25.74
N VAL A 227 38.41 16.47 26.54
CA VAL A 227 39.11 16.67 27.80
C VAL A 227 40.57 17.03 27.50
N LYS A 228 40.93 18.31 27.68
CA LYS A 228 42.31 18.83 27.49
C LYS A 228 43.32 18.36 28.55
N ARG A 229 42.88 17.61 29.57
CA ARG A 229 43.74 17.14 30.65
C ARG A 229 44.51 15.89 30.22
N THR A 230 45.82 15.91 30.39
CA THR A 230 46.66 14.73 30.25
C THR A 230 46.14 13.62 31.17
N PRO A 231 45.94 12.38 30.66
CA PRO A 231 45.48 11.26 31.48
C PRO A 231 46.40 11.08 32.68
N ASP A 232 45.83 11.08 33.89
CA ASP A 232 46.59 10.73 35.08
C ASP A 232 46.99 9.26 34.99
N ARG A 233 48.28 8.98 35.22
CA ARG A 233 48.85 7.62 35.15
C ARG A 233 48.23 6.70 36.19
N ASN A 234 47.78 7.24 37.32
CA ASN A 234 47.18 6.45 38.39
C ASN A 234 45.66 6.29 38.22
N HIS A 235 45.02 7.13 37.41
CA HIS A 235 43.57 7.11 37.18
C HIS A 235 43.24 7.39 35.70
N PRO A 236 43.61 6.48 34.79
CA PRO A 236 43.50 6.71 33.34
C PRO A 236 42.06 6.92 32.88
N TRP A 237 41.07 6.47 33.66
CA TRP A 237 39.64 6.59 33.39
C TRP A 237 39.02 7.90 33.92
N SER A 238 39.76 8.72 34.67
CA SER A 238 39.29 9.99 35.23
C SER A 238 38.75 10.98 34.18
N ASN A 239 39.19 10.83 32.93
CA ASN A 239 38.76 11.69 31.82
C ASN A 239 37.47 11.20 31.14
N MET A 240 36.90 10.07 31.55
CA MET A 240 35.59 9.63 31.09
C MET A 240 34.52 10.39 31.88
N ARG A 241 33.73 11.23 31.20
CA ARG A 241 32.58 11.96 31.78
C ARG A 241 31.40 11.02 32.09
N MET A 242 31.65 9.94 32.83
CA MET A 242 30.63 9.03 33.32
C MET A 242 30.69 9.07 34.85
N GLU A 243 29.60 9.50 35.49
CA GLU A 243 29.42 9.31 36.93
C GLU A 243 29.35 7.81 37.21
N LEU A 244 30.47 7.24 37.62
CA LEU A 244 30.57 5.84 38.01
C LEU A 244 30.32 5.76 39.52
N PHE A 245 29.18 5.22 39.91
CA PHE A 245 28.91 4.86 41.30
C PHE A 245 29.47 3.47 41.57
N TYR A 246 30.41 3.37 42.51
CA TYR A 246 30.93 2.10 43.00
C TYR A 246 29.86 1.40 43.85
N VAL A 247 29.37 0.25 43.40
CA VAL A 247 28.49 -0.61 44.19
C VAL A 247 29.33 -1.75 44.78
N PRO A 248 29.61 -1.75 46.09
CA PRO A 248 30.31 -2.87 46.72
C PRO A 248 29.44 -4.12 46.70
N VAL A 249 30.01 -5.22 46.23
CA VAL A 249 29.40 -6.55 46.32
C VAL A 249 29.61 -7.05 47.75
N LYS A 250 28.51 -7.32 48.45
CA LYS A 250 28.50 -8.08 49.72
C LYS A 250 28.45 -9.56 49.43
#